data_AF-A0A4R6G9V0-F1
#
_entry.id   AF-A0A4R6G9V0-F1
#
_cell.length_a   1.000
_cell.length_b   1.000
_cell.length_c   1.000
_cell.angle_alpha   90.00
_cell.angle_beta   90.00
_cell.angle_gamma   90.00
#
_symmetry.space_group_name_H-M   'P 1'
#
loop_
_entity.id
_entity.type
_entity.pdbx_description
1 polymer ?
#
loop_
_entity_poly.entity_id
_entity_poly.type
_entity_poly.pdbx_seq_one_letter_code
_entity_poly.pdbx_strand_id
1 'polypeptide(L)'
;MKGKVGLVIGLAAGYVLGSRAGRERYEQIKSQALKVWNMDPVQDQVDKVKDFAKSSAMALPSTLWDSAVKVTKAATSKGTPGQRLDASIKVGKESADDIGRAAGTSAAAAQDAVDDVIDDSAGAGRGGA
;
A
#
# COMPACT_ATOMS: atom_id res chain seq x y z
N MET A 1 -9.07 -12.96 -5.60
CA MET A 1 -8.28 -11.80 -6.09
C MET A 1 -8.05 -10.70 -5.03
N LYS A 2 -7.48 -10.97 -3.84
CA LYS A 2 -7.45 -9.98 -2.74
C LYS A 2 -6.12 -9.22 -2.59
N GLY A 3 -4.99 -9.88 -2.84
CA GLY A 3 -3.66 -9.27 -2.67
C GLY A 3 -3.27 -8.23 -3.74
N LYS A 4 -3.72 -8.42 -4.98
CA LYS A 4 -3.37 -7.55 -6.11
C LYS A 4 -4.04 -6.17 -6.05
N VAL A 5 -5.18 -6.08 -5.36
CA VAL A 5 -5.98 -4.85 -5.25
C VAL A 5 -5.25 -3.77 -4.44
N GLY A 6 -4.60 -4.15 -3.33
CA GLY A 6 -3.85 -3.22 -2.48
C GLY A 6 -2.68 -2.55 -3.22
N LEU A 7 -1.95 -3.32 -4.04
CA LEU A 7 -0.82 -2.80 -4.83
C LEU A 7 -1.27 -1.78 -5.88
N VAL A 8 -2.36 -2.09 -6.60
CA VAL A 8 -2.92 -1.20 -7.63
C VAL A 8 -3.43 0.10 -7.00
N ILE A 9 -4.12 0.01 -5.85
CA ILE A 9 -4.61 1.20 -5.11
C ILE A 9 -3.44 2.06 -4.64
N GLY A 10 -2.39 1.45 -4.06
CA GLY A 10 -1.20 2.17 -3.61
C GLY A 10 -0.47 2.89 -4.74
N LEU A 11 -0.30 2.23 -5.89
CA LEU A 11 0.30 2.82 -7.09
C LEU A 11 -0.54 3.98 -7.64
N ALA A 12 -1.86 3.83 -7.72
CA ALA A 12 -2.76 4.88 -8.17
C ALA A 12 -2.70 6.12 -7.26
N ALA A 13 -2.78 5.92 -5.94
CA ALA A 13 -2.67 7.00 -4.96
C ALA A 13 -1.30 7.71 -5.03
N GLY A 14 -0.22 6.94 -5.15
CA GLY A 14 1.14 7.47 -5.30
C GLY A 14 1.33 8.25 -6.60
N TYR A 15 0.72 7.79 -7.71
CA TYR A 15 0.77 8.47 -8.99
C TYR A 15 0.02 9.81 -8.95
N VAL A 16 -1.17 9.85 -8.34
CA VAL A 16 -1.92 11.11 -8.18
C VAL A 16 -1.16 12.11 -7.33
N LEU A 17 -0.59 11.68 -6.20
CA LEU A 17 0.15 12.55 -5.28
C LEU A 17 1.52 12.98 -5.83
N GLY A 18 2.17 12.13 -6.64
CA GLY A 18 3.47 12.39 -7.28
C GLY A 18 3.36 13.13 -8.61
N SER A 19 2.21 13.07 -9.28
CA SER A 19 1.94 13.86 -10.48
C SER A 19 1.88 15.33 -10.09
N ARG A 20 2.83 16.12 -10.61
CA ARG A 20 2.88 17.58 -10.43
C ARG A 20 1.80 18.24 -11.30
N ALA A 21 0.53 17.95 -11.02
CA ALA A 21 -0.60 18.54 -11.72
C ALA A 21 -1.10 19.78 -10.94
N GLY A 22 -1.25 20.91 -11.64
CA GLY A 22 -1.69 22.18 -11.06
C GLY A 22 -3.08 22.12 -10.40
N ARG A 23 -3.35 23.11 -9.53
CA ARG A 23 -4.52 23.17 -8.62
C ARG A 23 -5.88 22.85 -9.27
N GLU A 24 -6.10 23.21 -10.53
CA GLU A 24 -7.38 22.95 -11.22
C GLU A 24 -7.68 21.46 -11.42
N ARG A 25 -6.68 20.62 -11.73
CA ARG A 25 -6.89 19.18 -11.93
C ARG A 25 -7.07 18.45 -10.61
N TYR A 26 -6.44 18.94 -9.55
CA TYR A 26 -6.64 18.41 -8.21
C TYR A 26 -8.09 18.58 -7.76
N GLU A 27 -8.70 19.75 -7.95
CA GLU A 27 -10.09 19.99 -7.52
C GLU A 27 -11.10 19.13 -8.32
N GLN A 28 -10.86 18.90 -9.62
CA GLN A 28 -11.72 18.01 -10.42
C GLN A 28 -11.65 16.56 -9.94
N ILE A 29 -10.45 16.05 -9.65
CA ILE A 29 -10.27 14.68 -9.15
C ILE A 29 -10.84 14.56 -7.74
N LYS A 30 -10.60 15.56 -6.88
CA LYS A 30 -11.10 15.60 -5.51
C LYS A 30 -12.62 15.58 -5.44
N SER A 31 -13.32 16.35 -6.28
CA SER A 31 -14.78 16.36 -6.30
C SER A 31 -15.36 14.98 -6.65
N GLN A 32 -14.77 14.29 -7.62
CA GLN A 32 -15.19 12.95 -8.03
C GLN A 32 -14.83 11.91 -6.97
N ALA A 33 -13.63 12.01 -6.38
CA ALA A 33 -13.20 11.14 -5.29
C ALA A 33 -14.11 11.29 -4.06
N LEU A 34 -14.49 12.52 -3.69
CA LEU A 34 -15.42 12.78 -2.59
C LEU A 34 -16.80 12.20 -2.86
N LYS A 35 -17.29 12.27 -4.10
CA LYS A 35 -18.58 11.67 -4.46
C LYS A 35 -18.57 10.15 -4.24
N VAL A 36 -17.48 9.48 -4.62
CA VAL A 36 -17.31 8.04 -4.40
C VAL A 36 -17.11 7.71 -2.92
N TRP A 37 -16.32 8.52 -2.21
CA TRP A 37 -16.04 8.34 -0.78
C TRP A 37 -17.29 8.42 0.09
N ASN A 38 -18.23 9.31 -0.23
CA ASN A 38 -19.46 9.49 0.53
C ASN A 38 -20.53 8.41 0.26
N MET A 39 -20.27 7.43 -0.62
CA MET A 39 -21.22 6.34 -0.86
C MET A 39 -21.23 5.36 0.32
N ASP A 40 -22.42 4.95 0.77
CA ASP A 40 -22.61 3.97 1.86
C ASP A 40 -21.72 2.71 1.77
N PRO A 41 -21.61 2.01 0.62
CA PRO A 41 -20.75 0.82 0.54
C PRO A 41 -19.26 1.11 0.75
N VAL A 42 -18.82 2.33 0.48
CA VAL A 42 -17.43 2.73 0.72
C VAL A 42 -17.22 3.04 2.19
N GLN A 43 -18.17 3.73 2.83
CA GLN A 43 -18.11 4.01 4.26
C GLN A 43 -18.13 2.73 5.10
N ASP A 44 -18.98 1.76 4.77
CA ASP A 44 -19.03 0.45 5.42
C ASP A 44 -17.69 -0.29 5.35
N GLN A 45 -17.00 -0.20 4.21
CA GLN A 45 -15.70 -0.84 4.02
C GLN A 45 -14.60 -0.09 4.77
N VAL A 46 -14.67 1.24 4.81
CA VAL A 46 -13.75 2.08 5.60
C VAL A 46 -13.89 1.77 7.09
N ASP A 47 -15.11 1.59 7.59
CA ASP A 47 -15.34 1.26 9.00
C ASP A 47 -14.80 -0.13 9.36
N LYS A 48 -15.00 -1.13 8.51
CA LYS A 48 -14.37 -2.46 8.68
C LYS A 48 -12.85 -2.38 8.70
N VAL A 49 -12.27 -1.58 7.82
CA VAL A 49 -10.83 -1.36 7.77
C VAL A 49 -10.35 -0.60 9.00
N LYS A 50 -11.12 0.36 9.52
CA LYS A 50 -10.79 1.13 10.74
C LYS A 50 -10.81 0.23 11.98
N ASP A 51 -11.79 -0.65 12.09
CA ASP A 51 -11.86 -1.64 13.17
C ASP A 51 -10.70 -2.63 13.09
N PHE A 52 -10.42 -3.12 11.89
CA PHE A 52 -9.25 -3.97 11.64
C PHE A 52 -7.95 -3.23 11.99
N ALA A 53 -7.76 -2.00 11.52
CA ALA A 53 -6.58 -1.19 11.79
C ALA A 53 -6.43 -0.88 13.28
N LYS A 54 -7.51 -0.62 14.02
CA LYS A 54 -7.47 -0.44 15.48
C LYS A 54 -7.00 -1.71 16.17
N SER A 55 -7.52 -2.87 15.75
CA SER A 55 -7.12 -4.17 16.31
C SER A 55 -5.65 -4.51 15.99
N SER A 56 -5.22 -4.28 14.74
CA SER A 56 -3.84 -4.49 14.32
C SER A 56 -2.90 -3.49 14.99
N ALA A 57 -3.29 -2.22 15.13
CA ALA A 57 -2.47 -1.22 15.79
C ALA A 57 -2.20 -1.58 17.26
N MET A 58 -3.17 -2.17 17.95
CA MET A 58 -3.01 -2.67 19.32
C MET A 58 -2.21 -3.98 19.40
N ALA A 59 -2.21 -4.79 18.34
CA ALA A 59 -1.48 -6.06 18.27
C ALA A 59 -0.04 -5.92 17.75
N LEU A 60 0.29 -4.78 17.16
CA LEU A 60 1.61 -4.52 16.59
C LEU A 60 2.59 -4.02 17.66
N PRO A 61 3.81 -4.59 17.73
CA PRO A 61 4.87 -4.05 18.56
C PRO A 61 5.14 -2.57 18.24
N SER A 62 5.32 -1.73 19.26
CA SER A 62 5.61 -0.29 19.09
C SER A 62 6.83 -0.02 18.21
N THR A 63 7.80 -0.93 18.19
CA THR A 63 9.01 -0.87 17.35
C THR A 63 8.70 -0.92 15.85
N LEU A 64 7.66 -1.65 15.44
CA LEU A 64 7.24 -1.71 14.04
C LEU A 64 6.58 -0.38 13.63
N TRP A 65 5.72 0.16 14.51
CA TRP A 65 5.09 1.46 14.31
C TRP A 65 6.10 2.61 14.27
N ASP A 66 7.06 2.63 15.19
CA ASP A 66 8.06 3.67 15.28
C ASP A 66 8.97 3.71 14.05
N SER A 67 9.35 2.55 13.52
CA SER A 67 10.17 2.45 12.30
C SER A 67 9.42 2.98 11.09
N ALA A 68 8.15 2.61 10.91
CA ALA A 68 7.32 3.14 9.84
C ALA A 68 7.18 4.67 9.93
N VAL A 69 6.87 5.20 11.13
CA VAL A 69 6.75 6.64 11.38
C VAL A 69 8.07 7.37 11.11
N LYS A 70 9.22 6.79 11.49
CA LYS A 70 10.55 7.36 11.22
C LYS A 70 10.84 7.44 9.72
N VAL A 71 10.54 6.39 8.95
CA VAL A 71 10.71 6.39 7.48
C VAL A 71 9.85 7.49 6.85
N THR A 72 8.57 7.58 7.22
CA THR A 72 7.67 8.61 6.69
C THR A 72 8.11 10.01 7.09
N LYS A 73 8.58 10.20 8.32
CA LYS A 73 9.10 11.49 8.80
C LYS A 73 10.38 11.90 8.07
N ALA A 74 11.29 10.96 7.81
CA ALA A 74 12.48 11.20 7.01
C ALA A 74 12.10 11.59 5.57
N ALA A 75 11.16 10.86 4.98
CA ALA A 75 10.66 11.13 3.64
C ALA A 75 9.97 12.50 3.57
N THR A 76 9.21 12.94 4.57
CA THR A 76 8.48 14.23 4.54
C THR A 76 9.27 15.41 5.10
N SER A 77 10.46 15.17 5.66
CA SER A 77 11.29 16.23 6.23
C SER A 77 11.62 17.31 5.20
N LYS A 78 11.58 18.58 5.62
CA LYS A 78 11.98 19.71 4.78
C LYS A 78 13.50 19.65 4.57
N GLY A 79 13.91 19.45 3.32
CA GLY A 79 15.31 19.38 2.90
C GLY A 79 15.38 19.28 1.37
N THR A 80 16.59 19.38 0.82
CA THR A 80 16.76 19.17 -0.63
C THR A 80 16.44 17.71 -0.97
N PRO A 81 16.04 17.40 -2.21
CA PRO A 81 15.74 16.03 -2.63
C PRO A 81 16.85 15.03 -2.27
N GLY A 82 18.12 15.45 -2.33
CA GLY A 82 19.27 14.61 -1.95
C GLY A 82 19.32 14.27 -0.47
N GLN A 83 19.04 15.23 0.42
CA GLN A 83 19.04 14.99 1.87
C GLN A 83 17.89 14.06 2.31
N ARG A 84 16.75 14.17 1.63
CA ARG A 84 15.59 13.29 1.86
C ARG A 84 15.90 11.88 1.39
N LEU A 85 16.56 11.75 0.24
CA LEU A 85 17.01 10.47 -0.30
C LEU A 85 18.03 9.79 0.61
N ASP A 86 19.05 10.50 1.07
CA ASP A 86 20.06 9.96 2.01
C ASP A 86 19.45 9.50 3.34
N ALA A 87 18.53 10.29 3.90
CA ALA A 87 17.82 9.92 5.12
C ALA A 87 16.98 8.66 4.91
N SER A 88 16.28 8.55 3.77
CA SER A 88 15.50 7.36 3.42
C SER A 88 16.36 6.13 3.11
N ILE A 89 17.51 6.29 2.47
CA ILE A 89 18.45 5.19 2.18
C ILE A 89 19.09 4.68 3.48
N LYS A 90 19.44 5.57 4.42
CA LYS A 90 20.02 5.18 5.71
C LYS A 90 19.05 4.34 6.55
N VAL A 91 17.80 4.81 6.68
CA VAL A 91 16.75 4.07 7.40
C VAL A 91 16.36 2.78 6.65
N GLY A 92 16.33 2.85 5.31
CA GLY A 92 16.10 1.68 4.46
C GLY A 92 17.17 0.60 4.61
N LYS A 93 18.44 0.97 4.75
CA LYS A 93 19.55 0.03 4.95
C LYS A 93 19.53 -0.65 6.32
N GLU A 94 19.09 0.07 7.35
CA GLU A 94 18.89 -0.48 8.71
C GLU A 94 17.66 -1.39 8.78
N SER A 95 16.65 -1.13 7.94
CA SER A 95 15.45 -1.98 7.82
C SER A 95 15.61 -3.12 6.80
N ALA A 96 16.61 -3.07 5.92
CA ALA A 96 16.77 -4.01 4.81
C ALA A 96 17.12 -5.43 5.27
N ASP A 97 17.81 -5.60 6.40
CA ASP A 97 18.14 -6.92 6.94
C ASP A 97 16.91 -7.64 7.56
N ASP A 98 15.98 -6.89 8.14
CA ASP A 98 14.72 -7.43 8.68
C ASP A 98 13.65 -7.57 7.60
N ILE A 99 13.59 -6.61 6.67
CA ILE A 99 12.70 -6.65 5.52
C ILE A 99 13.17 -7.71 4.52
N GLY A 100 14.45 -7.98 4.34
CA GLY A 100 14.94 -9.00 3.40
C GLY A 100 14.42 -10.41 3.73
N ARG A 101 14.35 -10.76 5.02
CA ARG A 101 13.78 -12.04 5.48
C ARG A 101 12.25 -12.06 5.39
N ALA A 102 11.59 -10.98 5.81
CA ALA A 102 10.13 -10.85 5.71
C ALA A 102 9.64 -10.73 4.25
N ALA A 103 10.43 -10.12 3.37
CA ALA A 103 10.22 -9.99 1.94
C ALA A 103 10.42 -11.33 1.24
N GLY A 104 11.39 -12.16 1.66
CA GLY A 104 11.50 -13.53 1.16
C GLY A 104 10.24 -14.35 1.44
N THR A 105 9.74 -14.32 2.68
CA THR A 105 8.51 -15.03 3.08
C THR A 105 7.25 -14.46 2.42
N SER A 106 7.13 -13.12 2.34
CA SER A 106 5.97 -12.48 1.71
C SER A 106 6.00 -12.53 0.19
N ALA A 107 7.18 -12.53 -0.45
CA ALA A 107 7.32 -12.72 -1.89
C ALA A 107 7.05 -14.17 -2.30
N ALA A 108 7.43 -15.16 -1.46
CA ALA A 108 7.05 -16.55 -1.66
C ALA A 108 5.53 -16.74 -1.51
N ALA A 109 4.92 -16.17 -0.45
CA ALA A 109 3.46 -16.20 -0.28
C ALA A 109 2.71 -15.43 -1.37
N ALA A 110 3.30 -14.36 -1.91
CA ALA A 110 2.74 -13.60 -3.03
C ALA A 110 2.87 -14.34 -4.36
N GLN A 111 3.96 -15.08 -4.58
CA GLN A 111 4.14 -15.94 -5.76
C GLN A 111 3.19 -17.14 -5.70
N ASP A 112 3.07 -17.81 -4.56
CA ASP A 112 2.16 -18.94 -4.35
C ASP A 112 0.69 -18.53 -4.59
N ALA A 113 0.28 -17.37 -4.05
CA ALA A 113 -1.04 -16.81 -4.31
C ALA A 113 -1.25 -16.30 -5.75
N VAL A 114 -0.19 -16.13 -6.54
CA VAL A 114 -0.25 -15.79 -7.96
C VAL A 114 -0.37 -17.06 -8.80
N ASP A 115 0.39 -18.10 -8.49
CA ASP A 115 0.33 -19.41 -9.17
C ASP A 115 -1.01 -20.11 -8.96
N ASP A 116 -1.56 -20.10 -7.74
CA ASP A 116 -2.87 -20.68 -7.42
C ASP A 116 -4.01 -20.01 -8.22
N VAL A 117 -3.89 -18.71 -8.48
CA VAL A 117 -4.86 -17.96 -9.31
C VAL A 117 -4.66 -18.22 -10.80
N ILE A 118 -3.42 -18.47 -11.24
CA ILE A 118 -3.12 -18.80 -12.64
C ILE A 118 -3.64 -20.21 -12.95
N ASP A 119 -3.49 -21.18 -12.04
CA ASP A 119 -3.96 -22.56 -12.22
C ASP A 119 -5.50 -22.64 -12.19
N ASP A 120 -6.18 -21.94 -11.27
CA ASP A 120 -7.65 -21.84 -11.23
C ASP A 120 -8.23 -21.22 -12.52
N SER A 121 -7.52 -20.23 -13.10
CA SER A 121 -7.90 -19.62 -14.39
C SER A 121 -7.63 -20.54 -15.60
N ALA A 122 -6.71 -21.50 -15.49
CA ALA A 122 -6.40 -22.48 -16.52
C ALA A 122 -7.29 -23.74 -16.44
N GLY A 123 -7.83 -24.06 -15.26
CA GLY A 123 -8.77 -25.15 -15.02
C GLY A 123 -10.19 -24.87 -15.54
N ALA A 124 -10.65 -23.62 -15.46
CA ALA A 124 -11.98 -23.21 -15.94
C ALA A 124 -12.18 -23.31 -17.47
N GLY A 125 -11.10 -23.52 -18.24
CA GLY A 125 -11.15 -23.70 -19.70
C GLY A 125 -11.12 -25.15 -20.19
N ARG A 126 -10.97 -26.15 -19.30
CA ARG A 126 -10.73 -27.57 -19.67
C ARG A 126 -11.79 -28.56 -19.15
N GLY A 127 -12.95 -28.07 -18.70
CA GLY A 127 -14.08 -28.87 -18.25
C GLY A 127 -15.30 -28.79 -19.17
N GLY A 128 -15.08 -28.91 -20.49
CA GLY A 128 -16.14 -28.96 -21.50
C GLY A 128 -15.97 -30.20 -22.38
N ALA A 129 -16.49 -31.33 -21.91
CA ALA A 129 -16.84 -32.50 -22.71
C ALA A 129 -18.03 -33.20 -22.03
#